data_AF-A0A1F5D270-F1
#
_entry.id   AF-A0A1F5D270-F1
#
_cell.length_a   1.000
_cell.length_b   1.000
_cell.length_c   1.000
_cell.angle_alpha   90.00
_cell.angle_beta   90.00
_cell.angle_gamma   90.00
#
_symmetry.space_group_name_H-M   'P 1'
#
loop_
_entity.id
_entity.type
_entity.pdbx_description
1 polymer ?
#
loop_
_entity_poly.entity_id
_entity_poly.type
_entity_poly.pdbx_seq_one_letter_code
_entity_poly.pdbx_strand_id
1 'polypeptide(L)'
;MSISKEALNKYLSGLYEGDVEVSRVCRLGSRRSERTLDLKGFGYGLPYVIEFIVDGKIKRAVLETMRPEGFGHDHFSDRAQVLLWQHSAFGKLPKHVHSIDVGAFANNLSCLKSLGKCSEFFILTEFVDGELYHLDLDRVKQSGELNKLDEKRCLALSDYLVGIHNVKHEAPWLYVRRVRELVGHGECIMGLLDSYPAKLDFAGESYLIDVERDSVVWRWRLKRRVHRLSQVHGDFHPWNLLFRKGTDFTVLDRSRGEWGEPADDVAAMTINYLFYSLQKYGELRGVFERLFRLFWENYLRNTSDSEILEVIQPFYAWRGLVVASPVWYPRLRKGIRIKLLNFVKNVLCDEKFDLDHVNSYLVNP
;
A
#
# COMPACT_ATOMS: atom_id res chain seq x y z
N MET A 1 5.33 14.98 19.22
CA MET A 1 4.26 15.95 19.51
C MET A 1 3.40 15.37 20.63
N SER A 2 3.09 16.14 21.67
CA SER A 2 2.14 15.73 22.72
C SER A 2 0.81 16.40 22.43
N ILE A 3 -0.23 15.62 22.12
CA ILE A 3 -1.57 16.14 21.86
C ILE A 3 -2.32 16.15 23.19
N SER A 4 -2.76 17.33 23.66
CA SER A 4 -3.51 17.44 24.91
C SER A 4 -4.96 16.98 24.72
N LYS A 5 -5.54 16.42 25.78
CA LYS A 5 -6.93 15.96 25.80
C LYS A 5 -7.92 17.12 25.57
N GLU A 6 -7.61 18.29 26.13
CA GLU A 6 -8.41 19.52 25.98
C GLU A 6 -8.43 20.00 24.53
N ALA A 7 -7.30 19.92 23.83
CA ALA A 7 -7.21 20.28 22.41
C ALA A 7 -8.06 19.35 21.55
N LEU A 8 -8.05 18.04 21.83
CA LEU A 8 -8.88 17.05 21.14
C LEU A 8 -10.37 17.26 21.42
N ASN A 9 -10.78 17.48 22.67
CA ASN A 9 -12.17 17.79 23.02
C ASN A 9 -12.65 19.01 22.22
N LYS A 10 -11.91 20.12 22.26
CA LYS A 10 -12.27 21.35 21.56
C LYS A 10 -12.39 21.15 20.05
N TYR A 11 -11.45 20.42 19.45
CA TYR A 11 -11.46 20.14 18.02
C TYR A 11 -12.65 19.26 17.63
N LEU A 12 -12.87 18.14 18.33
CA LEU A 12 -13.96 17.21 18.05
C LEU A 12 -15.33 17.84 18.33
N SER A 13 -15.48 18.66 19.38
CA SER A 13 -16.72 19.40 19.62
C SER A 13 -17.07 20.36 18.49
N GLY A 14 -16.06 21.04 17.93
CA GLY A 14 -16.25 21.89 16.75
C GLY A 14 -16.60 21.09 15.50
N LEU A 15 -16.02 19.90 15.33
CA LEU A 15 -16.25 19.04 14.17
C LEU A 15 -17.64 18.36 14.19
N TYR A 16 -18.10 17.93 15.36
CA TYR A 16 -19.39 17.26 15.54
C TYR A 16 -20.54 18.19 15.91
N GLU A 17 -20.27 19.50 16.04
CA GLU A 17 -21.26 20.50 16.47
C GLU A 17 -21.97 20.14 17.79
N GLY A 18 -21.22 19.54 18.74
CA GLY A 18 -21.77 19.02 19.99
C GLY A 18 -20.73 18.92 21.12
N ASP A 19 -21.18 18.66 22.34
CA ASP A 19 -20.26 18.44 23.46
C ASP A 19 -19.58 17.07 23.32
N VAL A 20 -18.25 17.05 23.38
CA VAL A 20 -17.43 15.86 23.17
C VAL A 20 -16.52 15.62 24.36
N GLU A 21 -16.65 14.42 24.93
CA GLU A 21 -15.75 13.94 25.97
C GLU A 21 -14.84 12.85 25.41
N VAL A 22 -13.56 13.15 25.20
CA VAL A 22 -12.54 12.14 24.89
C VAL A 22 -12.33 11.27 26.13
N SER A 23 -12.58 9.97 26.02
CA SER A 23 -12.38 9.03 27.12
C SER A 23 -10.96 8.44 27.08
N ARG A 24 -10.40 8.23 25.88
CA ARG A 24 -9.13 7.53 25.72
C ARG A 24 -8.38 7.93 24.45
N VAL A 25 -7.05 8.00 24.55
CA VAL A 25 -6.13 8.15 23.40
C VAL A 25 -5.05 7.08 23.52
N CYS A 26 -4.87 6.26 22.49
CA CYS A 26 -3.92 5.15 22.50
C CYS A 26 -3.21 5.02 21.16
N ARG A 27 -1.88 4.82 21.19
CA ARG A 27 -1.11 4.54 19.97
C ARG A 27 -1.47 3.14 19.45
N LEU A 28 -1.89 3.04 18.19
CA LEU A 28 -2.17 1.75 17.54
C LEU A 28 -0.86 0.93 17.45
N GLY A 29 -0.92 -0.37 17.73
CA GLY A 29 0.25 -1.27 17.67
C GLY A 29 1.19 -1.25 18.89
N SER A 30 0.90 -0.47 19.93
CA SER A 30 1.72 -0.38 21.15
C SER A 30 1.54 -1.54 22.15
N ARG A 31 0.54 -2.42 21.96
CA ARG A 31 0.44 -3.71 22.65
C ARG A 31 1.15 -4.81 21.83
N ARG A 32 2.48 -4.89 21.90
CA ARG A 32 3.20 -6.11 21.50
C ARG A 32 3.60 -6.89 22.75
N SER A 33 2.99 -8.06 22.94
CA SER A 33 3.61 -9.14 23.70
C SER A 33 4.88 -9.61 22.97
N GLU A 34 5.95 -9.89 23.72
CA GLU A 34 7.33 -10.17 23.29
C GLU A 34 7.57 -11.43 22.41
N ARG A 35 6.63 -11.90 21.58
CA ARG A 35 6.78 -13.23 20.90
C ARG A 35 6.74 -13.29 19.37
N THR A 36 6.63 -12.18 18.65
CA THR A 36 6.79 -12.20 17.18
C THR A 36 7.64 -11.01 16.69
N LEU A 37 8.88 -11.30 16.27
CA LEU A 37 9.77 -10.32 15.64
C LEU A 37 9.27 -10.05 14.21
N ASP A 38 8.53 -8.96 14.03
CA ASP A 38 7.96 -8.57 12.72
C ASP A 38 9.05 -8.31 11.65
N LEU A 39 8.80 -8.77 10.43
CA LEU A 39 9.72 -8.61 9.31
C LEU A 39 9.64 -7.21 8.71
N LYS A 40 8.45 -6.60 8.69
CA LYS A 40 8.25 -5.22 8.24
C LYS A 40 8.60 -4.28 9.40
N GLY A 41 9.63 -3.46 9.21
CA GLY A 41 10.15 -2.55 10.23
C GLY A 41 9.67 -1.11 10.12
N PHE A 42 9.08 -0.74 8.97
CA PHE A 42 8.88 0.64 8.55
C PHE A 42 7.43 0.93 8.09
N GLY A 43 6.98 2.17 8.27
CA GLY A 43 5.70 2.71 7.79
C GLY A 43 5.65 4.23 7.95
N TYR A 44 4.87 4.92 7.10
CA TYR A 44 4.95 6.38 6.92
C TYR A 44 4.33 7.23 8.02
N GLY A 45 3.60 6.65 9.00
CA GLY A 45 2.82 7.43 9.96
C GLY A 45 2.74 6.88 11.38
N LEU A 46 2.16 7.68 12.27
CA LEU A 46 1.92 7.35 13.68
C LEU A 46 0.42 7.37 14.01
N PRO A 47 -0.27 6.23 13.90
CA PRO A 47 -1.71 6.17 14.19
C PRO A 47 -2.04 6.15 15.69
N TYR A 48 -2.99 6.99 16.08
CA TYR A 48 -3.58 7.05 17.41
C TYR A 48 -5.09 6.80 17.35
N VAL A 49 -5.57 5.83 18.11
CA VAL A 49 -7.00 5.62 18.32
C VAL A 49 -7.50 6.59 19.39
N ILE A 50 -8.55 7.31 19.06
CA ILE A 50 -9.25 8.23 19.96
C ILE A 50 -10.64 7.65 20.20
N GLU A 51 -10.95 7.35 21.45
CA GLU A 51 -12.30 6.98 21.90
C GLU A 51 -12.94 8.20 22.56
N PHE A 52 -14.17 8.53 22.17
CA PHE A 52 -14.87 9.72 22.66
C PHE A 52 -16.38 9.52 22.68
N ILE A 53 -17.07 10.30 23.51
CA ILE A 53 -18.52 10.32 23.62
C ILE A 53 -19.05 11.59 22.97
N VAL A 54 -20.05 11.45 22.10
CA VAL A 54 -20.81 12.56 21.52
C VAL A 54 -22.26 12.14 21.42
N ASP A 55 -23.18 13.01 21.85
CA ASP A 55 -24.63 12.74 21.93
C ASP A 55 -24.96 11.42 22.66
N GLY A 56 -24.23 11.12 23.75
CA GLY A 56 -24.38 9.90 24.54
C GLY A 56 -23.92 8.61 23.84
N LYS A 57 -23.29 8.69 22.66
CA LYS A 57 -22.78 7.54 21.90
C LYS A 57 -21.25 7.50 21.93
N ILE A 58 -20.71 6.32 22.20
CA ILE A 58 -19.27 6.07 22.10
C ILE A 58 -18.89 5.96 20.62
N LYS A 59 -17.92 6.76 20.18
CA LYS A 59 -17.30 6.72 18.86
C LYS A 59 -15.80 6.47 18.97
N ARG A 60 -15.23 5.95 17.89
CA ARG A 60 -13.79 5.70 17.73
C ARG A 60 -13.31 6.27 16.41
N ALA A 61 -12.20 6.98 16.44
CA ALA A 61 -11.54 7.51 15.26
C ALA A 61 -10.03 7.24 15.31
N VAL A 62 -9.38 7.21 14.15
CA VAL A 62 -7.92 7.11 14.05
C VAL A 62 -7.37 8.45 13.58
N LEU A 63 -6.46 9.02 14.37
CA LEU A 63 -5.70 10.22 14.02
C LEU A 63 -4.31 9.80 13.56
N GLU A 64 -3.92 10.24 12.36
CA GLU A 64 -2.62 9.91 11.77
C GLU A 64 -1.88 11.15 11.30
N THR A 65 -0.57 11.15 11.49
CA THR A 65 0.38 12.12 10.92
C THR A 65 1.40 11.38 10.07
N MET A 66 2.00 12.06 9.09
CA MET A 66 3.06 11.49 8.24
C MET A 66 4.46 11.92 8.71
N ARG A 67 5.46 11.07 8.52
CA ARG A 67 6.85 11.35 8.90
C ARG A 67 7.72 11.79 7.72
N PRO A 68 8.65 12.74 7.91
CA PRO A 68 9.67 13.09 6.92
C PRO A 68 10.80 12.04 6.96
N GLU A 69 10.80 11.11 6.00
CA GLU A 69 11.74 9.97 5.97
C GLU A 69 12.27 9.69 4.54
N GLY A 70 12.35 10.70 3.67
CA GLY A 70 13.04 10.63 2.38
C GLY A 70 12.25 10.05 1.20
N PHE A 71 10.94 9.83 1.38
CA PHE A 71 10.06 9.26 0.35
C PHE A 71 9.11 10.31 -0.28
N GLY A 72 9.46 11.60 -0.19
CA GLY A 72 8.63 12.69 -0.72
C GLY A 72 7.53 13.13 0.25
N HIS A 73 7.79 13.04 1.56
CA HIS A 73 6.94 13.57 2.64
C HIS A 73 7.71 14.57 3.51
N ASP A 74 8.83 15.05 3.01
CA ASP A 74 9.87 15.72 3.78
C ASP A 74 9.49 17.16 4.09
N HIS A 75 8.94 17.85 3.09
CA HIS A 75 8.40 19.19 3.29
C HIS A 75 6.97 19.15 3.83
N PHE A 76 6.63 20.19 4.56
CA PHE A 76 5.28 20.40 5.10
C PHE A 76 4.21 20.43 3.99
N SER A 77 4.56 20.99 2.82
CA SER A 77 3.70 20.99 1.62
C SER A 77 3.42 19.59 1.10
N ASP A 78 4.39 18.68 1.18
CA ASP A 78 4.27 17.32 0.63
C ASP A 78 3.26 16.53 1.45
N ARG A 79 3.37 16.61 2.79
CA ARG A 79 2.40 15.99 3.72
C ARG A 79 1.01 16.59 3.57
N ALA A 80 0.91 17.91 3.40
CA ALA A 80 -0.36 18.58 3.15
C ALA A 80 -1.05 18.03 1.90
N GLN A 81 -0.29 17.89 0.80
CA GLN A 81 -0.80 17.37 -0.46
C GLN A 81 -1.36 15.96 -0.28
N VAL A 82 -0.63 15.06 0.38
CA VAL A 82 -1.08 13.67 0.59
C VAL A 82 -2.33 13.61 1.46
N LEU A 83 -2.35 14.31 2.60
CA LEU A 83 -3.46 14.25 3.56
C LEU A 83 -4.75 14.88 3.00
N LEU A 84 -4.65 16.01 2.31
CA LEU A 84 -5.80 16.63 1.62
C LEU A 84 -6.34 15.72 0.52
N TRP A 85 -5.45 15.03 -0.20
CA TRP A 85 -5.84 14.07 -1.21
C TRP A 85 -6.57 12.86 -0.62
N GLN A 86 -6.02 12.26 0.42
CA GLN A 86 -6.64 11.12 1.13
C GLN A 86 -8.06 11.47 1.60
N HIS A 87 -8.26 12.65 2.20
CA HIS A 87 -9.57 13.10 2.65
C HIS A 87 -10.61 13.13 1.51
N SER A 88 -10.22 13.63 0.34
CA SER A 88 -11.10 13.68 -0.84
C SER A 88 -11.37 12.32 -1.49
N ALA A 89 -10.43 11.37 -1.41
CA ALA A 89 -10.45 10.13 -2.17
C ALA A 89 -11.05 8.93 -1.41
N PHE A 90 -10.88 8.88 -0.08
CA PHE A 90 -11.19 7.70 0.73
C PHE A 90 -12.68 7.30 0.67
N GLY A 91 -13.60 8.27 0.67
CA GLY A 91 -15.05 7.99 0.61
C GLY A 91 -15.59 7.59 -0.77
N LYS A 92 -14.76 7.57 -1.82
CA LYS A 92 -15.19 7.31 -3.21
C LYS A 92 -14.90 5.89 -3.69
N LEU A 93 -14.14 5.11 -2.93
CA LEU A 93 -13.82 3.72 -3.25
C LEU A 93 -14.73 2.77 -2.42
N PRO A 94 -15.40 1.79 -3.05
CA PRO A 94 -16.22 0.82 -2.31
C PRO A 94 -15.41 0.10 -1.23
N LYS A 95 -16.02 -0.12 -0.05
CA LYS A 95 -15.41 -0.80 1.10
C LYS A 95 -14.13 -0.16 1.67
N HIS A 96 -13.82 1.09 1.32
CA HIS A 96 -12.71 1.82 1.91
C HIS A 96 -13.13 2.52 3.20
N VAL A 97 -12.22 2.69 4.15
CA VAL A 97 -12.45 3.50 5.36
C VAL A 97 -12.78 4.95 4.98
N HIS A 98 -13.75 5.58 5.62
CA HIS A 98 -14.03 7.00 5.36
C HIS A 98 -13.06 7.89 6.11
N SER A 99 -12.62 8.97 5.44
CA SER A 99 -12.01 10.09 6.13
C SER A 99 -13.10 10.93 6.78
N ILE A 100 -12.95 11.21 8.08
CA ILE A 100 -13.85 12.06 8.86
C ILE A 100 -13.48 13.53 8.62
N ASP A 101 -12.18 13.86 8.69
CA ASP A 101 -11.68 15.23 8.50
C ASP A 101 -10.18 15.23 8.15
N VAL A 102 -9.69 16.35 7.63
CA VAL A 102 -8.27 16.67 7.49
C VAL A 102 -8.00 18.01 8.15
N GLY A 103 -7.04 18.02 9.07
CA GLY A 103 -6.79 19.16 9.94
C GLY A 103 -5.31 19.52 10.04
N ALA A 104 -5.06 20.61 10.77
CA ALA A 104 -3.72 21.08 11.05
C ALA A 104 -3.62 21.53 12.51
N PHE A 105 -2.46 21.31 13.13
CA PHE A 105 -2.17 21.77 14.48
C PHE A 105 -1.66 23.20 14.45
N ALA A 106 -2.48 24.16 14.92
CA ALA A 106 -2.12 25.57 14.99
C ALA A 106 -1.35 25.92 16.28
N ASN A 107 -0.46 26.91 16.20
CA ASN A 107 0.31 27.38 17.36
C ASN A 107 -0.45 28.38 18.28
N ASN A 108 -1.58 28.97 17.85
CA ASN A 108 -2.58 29.73 18.66
C ASN A 108 -3.68 30.37 17.77
N LEU A 109 -4.83 30.75 18.36
CA LEU A 109 -6.13 30.99 17.68
C LEU A 109 -6.66 32.44 17.79
N SER A 110 -7.29 32.96 16.73
CA SER A 110 -8.69 33.46 16.75
C SER A 110 -9.12 33.94 15.36
N CYS A 111 -9.89 33.08 14.65
CA CYS A 111 -10.61 33.38 13.39
C CYS A 111 -9.75 33.82 12.17
N LEU A 112 -10.04 33.23 10.99
CA LEU A 112 -9.05 32.88 9.94
C LEU A 112 -7.93 31.97 10.50
N LYS A 113 -8.01 30.67 10.20
CA LYS A 113 -7.00 29.68 10.64
C LYS A 113 -5.76 29.80 9.72
N SER A 114 -4.70 30.46 10.22
CA SER A 114 -3.44 30.59 9.47
C SER A 114 -2.76 29.23 9.30
N LEU A 115 -2.76 28.69 8.08
CA LEU A 115 -2.02 27.46 7.74
C LEU A 115 -0.50 27.65 7.86
N GLY A 116 0.01 28.86 7.69
CA GLY A 116 1.44 29.17 7.86
C GLY A 116 1.92 29.15 9.32
N LYS A 117 1.00 29.15 10.30
CA LYS A 117 1.30 28.96 11.73
C LYS A 117 1.09 27.52 12.19
N CYS A 118 0.73 26.62 11.28
CA CYS A 118 0.60 25.21 11.59
C CYS A 118 1.97 24.55 11.61
N SER A 119 2.16 23.67 12.59
CA SER A 119 3.41 22.91 12.73
C SER A 119 3.34 21.51 12.11
N GLU A 120 2.14 20.93 12.03
CA GLU A 120 1.92 19.63 11.38
C GLU A 120 0.47 19.48 10.90
N PHE A 121 0.25 18.68 9.86
CA PHE A 121 -1.07 18.25 9.37
C PHE A 121 -1.42 16.85 9.89
N PHE A 122 -2.72 16.56 9.97
CA PHE A 122 -3.21 15.24 10.33
C PHE A 122 -4.46 14.87 9.52
N ILE A 123 -4.70 13.57 9.39
CA ILE A 123 -5.97 13.03 8.91
C ILE A 123 -6.70 12.32 10.05
N LEU A 124 -8.01 12.48 10.10
CA LEU A 124 -8.90 11.75 10.99
C LEU A 124 -9.75 10.80 10.15
N THR A 125 -9.73 9.51 10.49
CA THR A 125 -10.49 8.47 9.79
C THR A 125 -11.37 7.69 10.74
N GLU A 126 -12.37 7.00 10.21
CA GLU A 126 -13.16 6.06 10.99
C GLU A 126 -12.28 4.94 11.55
N PHE A 127 -12.53 4.53 12.78
CA PHE A 127 -11.92 3.30 13.30
C PHE A 127 -12.66 2.09 12.72
N VAL A 128 -11.91 1.18 12.10
CA VAL A 128 -12.44 -0.07 11.53
C VAL A 128 -11.91 -1.26 12.30
N ASP A 129 -12.81 -2.07 12.85
CA ASP A 129 -12.46 -3.35 13.46
C ASP A 129 -12.09 -4.39 12.38
N GLY A 130 -11.17 -5.30 12.69
CA GLY A 130 -10.80 -6.42 11.82
C GLY A 130 -9.39 -6.95 12.10
N GLU A 131 -9.01 -8.00 11.37
CA GLU A 131 -7.66 -8.57 11.38
C GLU A 131 -6.99 -8.35 10.02
N LEU A 132 -5.71 -7.96 10.06
CA LEU A 132 -4.93 -7.70 8.84
C LEU A 132 -4.70 -8.99 8.05
N TYR A 133 -4.87 -8.93 6.73
CA TYR A 133 -4.70 -10.10 5.86
C TYR A 133 -3.30 -10.71 5.92
N HIS A 134 -2.26 -9.93 6.23
CA HIS A 134 -0.91 -10.49 6.40
C HIS A 134 -0.85 -11.56 7.51
N LEU A 135 -1.73 -11.51 8.51
CA LEU A 135 -1.78 -12.51 9.59
C LEU A 135 -2.25 -13.88 9.06
N ASP A 136 -3.15 -13.90 8.07
CA ASP A 136 -3.51 -15.14 7.38
C ASP A 136 -2.29 -15.71 6.66
N LEU A 137 -1.55 -14.86 5.95
CA LEU A 137 -0.36 -15.29 5.20
C LEU A 137 0.77 -15.75 6.14
N ASP A 138 0.94 -15.10 7.29
CA ASP A 138 1.88 -15.53 8.32
C ASP A 138 1.51 -16.89 8.89
N ARG A 139 0.22 -17.14 9.17
CA ARG A 139 -0.27 -18.45 9.58
C ARG A 139 -0.04 -19.50 8.50
N VAL A 140 -0.41 -19.25 7.24
CA VAL A 140 -0.19 -20.17 6.11
C VAL A 140 1.30 -20.46 5.93
N LYS A 141 2.17 -19.46 6.10
CA LYS A 141 3.62 -19.65 6.04
C LYS A 141 4.12 -20.56 7.16
N GLN A 142 3.60 -20.41 8.38
CA GLN A 142 4.00 -21.22 9.52
C GLN A 142 3.48 -22.66 9.40
N SER A 143 2.20 -22.87 9.11
CA SER A 143 1.61 -24.21 8.99
C SER A 143 2.03 -24.93 7.71
N GLY A 144 2.15 -24.20 6.60
CA GLY A 144 2.30 -24.79 5.26
C GLY A 144 1.01 -25.37 4.70
N GLU A 145 -0.13 -24.95 5.24
CA GLU A 145 -1.45 -25.46 4.90
C GLU A 145 -2.41 -24.30 4.59
N LEU A 146 -3.22 -24.49 3.54
CA LEU A 146 -4.39 -23.65 3.26
C LEU A 146 -5.64 -24.28 3.85
N ASN A 147 -6.54 -23.44 4.33
CA ASN A 147 -7.91 -23.84 4.59
C ASN A 147 -8.87 -23.24 3.54
N LYS A 148 -10.14 -23.66 3.56
CA LYS A 148 -11.16 -23.15 2.64
C LYS A 148 -11.41 -21.65 2.75
N LEU A 149 -11.17 -21.05 3.93
CA LEU A 149 -11.35 -19.61 4.12
C LEU A 149 -10.26 -18.82 3.40
N ASP A 150 -9.02 -19.32 3.36
CA ASP A 150 -7.89 -18.68 2.68
C ASP A 150 -8.15 -18.53 1.18
N GLU A 151 -8.60 -19.61 0.54
CA GLU A 151 -8.97 -19.58 -0.88
C GLU A 151 -10.16 -18.63 -1.12
N LYS A 152 -11.17 -18.64 -0.24
CA LYS A 152 -12.32 -17.73 -0.33
C LYS A 152 -11.93 -16.27 -0.16
N ARG A 153 -11.01 -15.95 0.75
CA ARG A 153 -10.49 -14.58 0.94
C ARG A 153 -9.68 -14.13 -0.27
N CYS A 154 -8.82 -15.01 -0.80
CA CYS A 154 -8.07 -14.75 -2.03
C CYS A 154 -9.01 -14.41 -3.21
N LEU A 155 -10.06 -15.21 -3.43
CA LEU A 155 -11.07 -14.95 -4.46
C LEU A 155 -11.84 -13.65 -4.21
N ALA A 156 -12.27 -13.38 -2.97
CA ALA A 156 -12.98 -12.16 -2.63
C ALA A 156 -12.16 -10.88 -2.89
N LEU A 157 -10.84 -10.95 -2.69
CA LEU A 157 -9.92 -9.85 -3.02
C LEU A 157 -9.77 -9.68 -4.54
N SER A 158 -9.68 -10.78 -5.28
CA SER A 158 -9.64 -10.77 -6.75
C SER A 158 -10.94 -10.20 -7.34
N ASP A 159 -12.10 -10.66 -6.88
CA ASP A 159 -13.42 -10.19 -7.30
C ASP A 159 -13.65 -8.70 -6.99
N TYR A 160 -13.07 -8.22 -5.88
CA TYR A 160 -13.09 -6.80 -5.56
C TYR A 160 -12.30 -5.97 -6.58
N LEU A 161 -11.10 -6.41 -6.96
CA LEU A 161 -10.32 -5.74 -8.02
C LEU A 161 -11.05 -5.80 -9.37
N VAL A 162 -11.66 -6.92 -9.73
CA VAL A 162 -12.51 -7.03 -10.94
C VAL A 162 -13.57 -5.94 -10.94
N GLY A 163 -14.26 -5.73 -9.80
CA GLY A 163 -15.30 -4.72 -9.66
C GLY A 163 -14.79 -3.30 -9.85
N ILE A 164 -13.72 -2.91 -9.14
CA ILE A 164 -13.21 -1.54 -9.22
C ILE A 164 -12.51 -1.25 -10.57
N HIS A 165 -11.78 -2.22 -11.13
CA HIS A 165 -11.07 -2.04 -12.41
C HIS A 165 -12.00 -1.98 -13.62
N ASN A 166 -13.25 -2.44 -13.47
CA ASN A 166 -14.29 -2.27 -14.49
C ASN A 166 -14.81 -0.83 -14.58
N VAL A 167 -14.59 -0.01 -13.54
CA VAL A 167 -14.96 1.41 -13.56
C VAL A 167 -13.90 2.19 -14.33
N LYS A 168 -14.27 2.69 -15.52
CA LYS A 168 -13.38 3.46 -16.41
C LYS A 168 -13.61 4.97 -16.28
N HIS A 169 -12.62 5.75 -16.71
CA HIS A 169 -12.71 7.20 -16.74
C HIS A 169 -11.96 7.78 -17.94
N GLU A 170 -12.63 8.65 -18.70
CA GLU A 170 -12.08 9.30 -19.89
C GLU A 170 -11.24 10.52 -19.51
N ALA A 171 -10.01 10.25 -19.05
CA ALA A 171 -9.04 11.29 -18.69
C ALA A 171 -7.61 10.81 -19.00
N PRO A 172 -7.23 10.66 -20.28
CA PRO A 172 -5.96 10.03 -20.67
C PRO A 172 -4.71 10.68 -20.04
N TRP A 173 -4.77 11.97 -19.70
CA TRP A 173 -3.71 12.66 -18.98
C TRP A 173 -3.47 12.12 -17.56
N LEU A 174 -4.50 11.61 -16.88
CA LEU A 174 -4.36 10.98 -15.56
C LEU A 174 -3.58 9.66 -15.67
N TYR A 175 -3.83 8.86 -16.71
CA TYR A 175 -3.04 7.65 -16.97
C TYR A 175 -1.56 7.99 -17.18
N VAL A 176 -1.26 8.96 -18.05
CA VAL A 176 0.11 9.41 -18.31
C VAL A 176 0.76 9.99 -17.05
N ARG A 177 -0.01 10.68 -16.20
CA ARG A 177 0.44 11.15 -14.88
C ARG A 177 0.82 9.98 -13.98
N ARG A 178 -0.05 8.99 -13.81
CA ARG A 178 0.23 7.82 -12.94
C ARG A 178 1.43 7.01 -13.38
N VAL A 179 1.58 6.79 -14.69
CA VAL A 179 2.76 6.11 -15.25
C VAL A 179 4.05 6.89 -15.00
N ARG A 180 3.99 8.23 -14.99
CA ARG A 180 5.13 9.08 -14.63
C ARG A 180 5.45 8.97 -13.14
N GLU A 181 4.42 8.96 -12.29
CA GLU A 181 4.57 8.83 -10.84
C GLU A 181 5.14 7.45 -10.46
N LEU A 182 4.71 6.36 -11.09
CA LEU A 182 5.28 5.01 -10.89
C LEU A 182 6.81 5.01 -11.02
N VAL A 183 7.34 5.73 -12.01
CA VAL A 183 8.80 5.78 -12.21
C VAL A 183 9.45 6.83 -11.33
N GLY A 184 8.92 8.07 -11.31
CA GLY A 184 9.62 9.22 -10.78
C GLY A 184 9.17 9.75 -9.42
N HIS A 185 8.13 9.18 -8.80
CA HIS A 185 7.67 9.64 -7.49
C HIS A 185 8.59 9.12 -6.36
N GLY A 186 8.72 9.90 -5.28
CA GLY A 186 9.56 9.57 -4.12
C GLY A 186 9.14 8.30 -3.36
N GLU A 187 7.88 7.91 -3.47
CA GLU A 187 7.38 6.63 -2.92
C GLU A 187 7.41 5.46 -3.92
N CYS A 188 7.78 5.73 -5.17
CA CYS A 188 7.73 4.74 -6.25
C CYS A 188 9.15 4.31 -6.65
N ILE A 189 9.41 3.98 -7.93
CA ILE A 189 10.67 3.33 -8.31
C ILE A 189 11.89 4.19 -7.94
N MET A 190 12.00 5.43 -8.43
CA MET A 190 13.18 6.27 -8.19
C MET A 190 13.43 6.51 -6.69
N GLY A 191 12.43 6.96 -5.93
CA GLY A 191 12.67 7.22 -4.51
C GLY A 191 12.91 5.95 -3.69
N LEU A 192 12.41 4.79 -4.15
CA LEU A 192 12.76 3.52 -3.53
C LEU A 192 14.18 3.09 -3.85
N LEU A 193 14.68 3.31 -5.07
CA LEU A 193 16.09 3.14 -5.41
C LEU A 193 16.99 4.07 -4.57
N ASP A 194 16.60 5.33 -4.39
CA ASP A 194 17.33 6.29 -3.54
C ASP A 194 17.46 5.82 -2.08
N SER A 195 16.46 5.07 -1.59
CA SER A 195 16.47 4.54 -0.23
C SER A 195 17.41 3.33 -0.03
N TYR A 196 17.93 2.72 -1.10
CA TYR A 196 18.85 1.58 -0.98
C TYR A 196 20.21 2.05 -0.44
N PRO A 197 20.71 1.47 0.67
CA PRO A 197 22.01 1.82 1.22
C PRO A 197 23.15 1.67 0.21
N ALA A 198 24.17 2.52 0.32
CA ALA A 198 25.38 2.37 -0.47
C ALA A 198 26.12 1.06 -0.12
N LYS A 199 26.90 0.55 -1.08
CA LYS A 199 27.82 -0.60 -0.92
C LYS A 199 27.13 -1.94 -0.58
N LEU A 200 25.93 -2.17 -1.09
CA LEU A 200 25.31 -3.49 -1.04
C LEU A 200 26.00 -4.43 -2.02
N ASP A 201 26.36 -5.63 -1.56
CA ASP A 201 27.01 -6.65 -2.37
C ASP A 201 26.05 -7.40 -3.32
N PHE A 202 24.74 -7.15 -3.20
CA PHE A 202 23.68 -7.75 -4.03
C PHE A 202 22.89 -6.74 -4.87
N ALA A 203 23.12 -5.43 -4.68
CA ALA A 203 22.44 -4.35 -5.40
C ALA A 203 23.38 -3.14 -5.48
N GLY A 204 24.44 -3.28 -6.28
CA GLY A 204 25.39 -2.20 -6.54
C GLY A 204 24.79 -1.09 -7.40
N GLU A 205 25.51 0.01 -7.54
CA GLU A 205 25.08 1.18 -8.31
C GLU A 205 24.69 0.83 -9.76
N SER A 206 25.46 -0.02 -10.44
CA SER A 206 25.13 -0.48 -11.80
C SER A 206 23.79 -1.20 -11.90
N TYR A 207 23.43 -1.99 -10.88
CA TYR A 207 22.13 -2.65 -10.81
C TYR A 207 20.99 -1.62 -10.67
N LEU A 208 21.15 -0.62 -9.80
CA LEU A 208 20.14 0.42 -9.60
C LEU A 208 19.96 1.27 -10.88
N ILE A 209 21.06 1.63 -11.55
CA ILE A 209 21.05 2.34 -12.83
C ILE A 209 20.31 1.54 -13.91
N ASP A 210 20.57 0.23 -14.01
CA ASP A 210 19.88 -0.63 -14.98
C ASP A 210 18.37 -0.64 -14.74
N VAL A 211 17.94 -0.84 -13.48
CA VAL A 211 16.52 -0.86 -13.12
C VAL A 211 15.84 0.47 -13.43
N GLU A 212 16.48 1.61 -13.13
CA GLU A 212 15.94 2.92 -13.46
C GLU A 212 15.81 3.13 -14.98
N ARG A 213 16.87 2.83 -15.74
CA ARG A 213 16.88 2.96 -17.20
C ARG A 213 15.75 2.13 -17.83
N ASP A 214 15.62 0.88 -17.43
CA ASP A 214 14.64 -0.04 -18.01
C ASP A 214 13.21 0.39 -17.61
N SER A 215 13.03 0.91 -16.39
CA SER A 215 11.77 1.52 -15.94
C SER A 215 11.38 2.76 -16.76
N VAL A 216 12.35 3.59 -17.17
CA VAL A 216 12.10 4.74 -18.08
C VAL A 216 11.66 4.26 -19.47
N VAL A 217 12.24 3.17 -19.99
CA VAL A 217 11.78 2.57 -21.25
C VAL A 217 10.33 2.10 -21.12
N TRP A 218 10.00 1.41 -20.03
CA TRP A 218 8.63 0.98 -19.73
C TRP A 218 7.64 2.14 -19.62
N ARG A 219 8.03 3.26 -18.99
CA ARG A 219 7.20 4.48 -18.94
C ARG A 219 6.75 4.92 -20.32
N TRP A 220 7.64 4.88 -21.32
CA TRP A 220 7.32 5.28 -22.69
C TRP A 220 6.42 4.27 -23.40
N ARG A 221 6.59 2.96 -23.12
CA ARG A 221 5.67 1.91 -23.59
C ARG A 221 4.27 2.12 -23.02
N LEU A 222 4.17 2.25 -21.70
CA LEU A 222 2.90 2.44 -20.98
C LEU A 222 2.18 3.72 -21.38
N LYS A 223 2.88 4.84 -21.60
CA LYS A 223 2.27 6.15 -21.95
C LYS A 223 1.21 6.08 -23.07
N ARG A 224 1.30 5.09 -23.97
CA ARG A 224 0.38 4.88 -25.10
C ARG A 224 -0.85 4.01 -24.79
N ARG A 225 -0.97 3.48 -23.57
CA ARG A 225 -2.02 2.55 -23.11
C ARG A 225 -3.13 3.24 -22.32
N VAL A 226 -3.48 4.47 -22.71
CA VAL A 226 -4.40 5.32 -21.93
C VAL A 226 -5.82 4.76 -21.81
N HIS A 227 -6.23 3.87 -22.73
CA HIS A 227 -7.52 3.17 -22.69
C HIS A 227 -7.67 2.24 -21.48
N ARG A 228 -6.56 1.90 -20.81
CA ARG A 228 -6.55 1.06 -19.60
C ARG A 228 -6.89 1.82 -18.33
N LEU A 229 -7.05 3.15 -18.38
CA LEU A 229 -7.34 3.99 -17.21
C LEU A 229 -8.59 3.50 -16.48
N SER A 230 -8.39 3.04 -15.25
CA SER A 230 -9.42 2.43 -14.42
C SER A 230 -9.38 2.99 -13.00
N GLN A 231 -10.48 2.83 -12.26
CA GLN A 231 -10.47 3.08 -10.83
C GLN A 231 -9.55 2.03 -10.18
N VAL A 232 -8.58 2.47 -9.39
CA VAL A 232 -7.59 1.59 -8.72
C VAL A 232 -7.50 1.93 -7.23
N HIS A 233 -7.08 1.00 -6.40
CA HIS A 233 -6.66 1.28 -5.03
C HIS A 233 -5.26 1.92 -4.99
N GLY A 234 -4.30 1.46 -5.80
CA GLY A 234 -2.93 1.99 -5.88
C GLY A 234 -1.99 1.55 -4.74
N ASP A 235 -2.45 0.71 -3.83
CA ASP A 235 -1.64 0.09 -2.76
C ASP A 235 -2.29 -1.16 -2.15
N PHE A 236 -2.87 -2.00 -3.01
CA PHE A 236 -3.69 -3.14 -2.60
C PHE A 236 -2.83 -4.33 -2.12
N HIS A 237 -2.33 -4.24 -0.88
CA HIS A 237 -1.44 -5.25 -0.29
C HIS A 237 -1.93 -5.76 1.08
N PRO A 238 -1.42 -6.91 1.59
CA PRO A 238 -1.96 -7.56 2.80
C PRO A 238 -1.99 -6.73 4.10
N TRP A 239 -1.18 -5.67 4.21
CA TRP A 239 -1.20 -4.75 5.36
C TRP A 239 -2.26 -3.64 5.26
N ASN A 240 -2.96 -3.52 4.14
CA ASN A 240 -4.01 -2.52 3.90
C ASN A 240 -5.41 -3.17 3.82
N LEU A 241 -5.52 -4.44 4.23
CA LEU A 241 -6.74 -5.22 4.13
C LEU A 241 -7.13 -5.75 5.51
N LEU A 242 -8.26 -5.31 6.02
CA LEU A 242 -8.82 -5.74 7.29
C LEU A 242 -10.02 -6.64 7.07
N PHE A 243 -9.90 -7.92 7.40
CA PHE A 243 -11.03 -8.85 7.41
C PHE A 243 -11.75 -8.81 8.75
N ARG A 244 -13.07 -8.62 8.72
CA ARG A 244 -13.92 -8.71 9.92
C ARG A 244 -14.34 -10.14 10.20
N LYS A 245 -15.03 -10.75 9.25
CA LYS A 245 -15.52 -12.13 9.35
C LYS A 245 -15.69 -12.75 7.96
N GLY A 246 -15.23 -13.99 7.80
CA GLY A 246 -15.32 -14.66 6.51
C GLY A 246 -14.60 -13.85 5.42
N THR A 247 -15.32 -13.49 4.36
CA THR A 247 -14.85 -12.68 3.23
C THR A 247 -15.27 -11.21 3.31
N ASP A 248 -15.87 -10.76 4.42
CA ASP A 248 -16.14 -9.34 4.64
C ASP A 248 -14.85 -8.62 5.07
N PHE A 249 -14.46 -7.62 4.30
CA PHE A 249 -13.25 -6.84 4.52
C PHE A 249 -13.44 -5.36 4.19
N THR A 250 -12.52 -4.57 4.74
CA THR A 250 -12.34 -3.15 4.44
C THR A 250 -10.92 -2.93 3.93
N VAL A 251 -10.80 -2.06 2.94
CA VAL A 251 -9.52 -1.61 2.40
C VAL A 251 -9.10 -0.30 3.07
N LEU A 252 -7.80 -0.10 3.22
CA LEU A 252 -7.19 1.06 3.87
C LEU A 252 -6.15 1.70 2.95
N ASP A 253 -5.84 2.96 3.20
CA ASP A 253 -4.73 3.69 2.58
C ASP A 253 -4.68 3.66 1.05
N ARG A 254 -5.54 4.48 0.44
CA ARG A 254 -5.53 4.80 -1.00
C ARG A 254 -4.74 6.08 -1.33
N SER A 255 -3.63 6.33 -0.64
CA SER A 255 -2.82 7.56 -0.78
C SER A 255 -2.28 7.81 -2.19
N ARG A 256 -2.24 6.80 -3.06
CA ARG A 256 -1.58 6.85 -4.37
C ARG A 256 -2.51 7.12 -5.54
N GLY A 257 -3.70 7.66 -5.30
CA GLY A 257 -4.56 8.18 -6.37
C GLY A 257 -5.71 7.26 -6.76
N GLU A 258 -6.69 7.85 -7.46
CA GLU A 258 -7.98 7.19 -7.73
C GLU A 258 -8.05 6.47 -9.07
N TRP A 259 -7.30 6.96 -10.05
CA TRP A 259 -7.36 6.52 -11.44
C TRP A 259 -5.98 6.12 -11.89
N GLY A 260 -5.80 4.91 -12.40
CA GLY A 260 -4.51 4.38 -12.81
C GLY A 260 -4.61 3.10 -13.62
N GLU A 261 -3.51 2.34 -13.63
CA GLU A 261 -3.40 1.06 -14.32
C GLU A 261 -3.77 -0.10 -13.37
N PRO A 262 -4.74 -0.95 -13.72
CA PRO A 262 -5.10 -2.17 -12.98
C PRO A 262 -3.93 -3.06 -12.54
N ALA A 263 -2.85 -3.09 -13.33
CA ALA A 263 -1.66 -3.87 -13.02
C ALA A 263 -0.99 -3.48 -11.70
N ASP A 264 -1.20 -2.26 -11.19
CA ASP A 264 -0.67 -1.82 -9.89
C ASP A 264 -1.21 -2.69 -8.74
N ASP A 265 -2.54 -2.79 -8.62
CA ASP A 265 -3.18 -3.53 -7.54
C ASP A 265 -2.97 -5.04 -7.64
N VAL A 266 -2.97 -5.56 -8.87
CA VAL A 266 -2.70 -6.98 -9.12
C VAL A 266 -1.26 -7.32 -8.74
N ALA A 267 -0.28 -6.51 -9.12
CA ALA A 267 1.11 -6.70 -8.72
C ALA A 267 1.28 -6.56 -7.20
N ALA A 268 0.67 -5.54 -6.58
CA ALA A 268 0.74 -5.27 -5.14
C ALA A 268 0.26 -6.46 -4.30
N MET A 269 -0.78 -7.16 -4.75
CA MET A 269 -1.26 -8.37 -4.08
C MET A 269 -0.38 -9.59 -4.38
N THR A 270 -0.18 -9.90 -5.65
CA THR A 270 0.39 -11.19 -6.07
C THR A 270 1.89 -11.31 -5.79
N ILE A 271 2.63 -10.20 -5.76
CA ILE A 271 4.02 -10.18 -5.31
C ILE A 271 4.16 -10.67 -3.86
N ASN A 272 3.13 -10.49 -3.03
CA ASN A 272 3.16 -10.96 -1.66
C ASN A 272 3.04 -12.48 -1.59
N TYR A 273 2.24 -13.13 -2.45
CA TYR A 273 2.25 -14.59 -2.52
C TYR A 273 3.63 -15.13 -2.93
N LEU A 274 4.30 -14.49 -3.91
CA LEU A 274 5.67 -14.82 -4.26
C LEU A 274 6.63 -14.60 -3.07
N PHE A 275 6.56 -13.44 -2.42
CA PHE A 275 7.41 -13.07 -1.28
C PHE A 275 7.29 -14.06 -0.12
N TYR A 276 6.06 -14.45 0.23
CA TYR A 276 5.79 -15.44 1.26
C TYR A 276 6.25 -16.85 0.85
N SER A 277 6.07 -17.22 -0.42
CA SER A 277 6.57 -18.48 -0.97
C SER A 277 8.10 -18.56 -0.90
N LEU A 278 8.79 -17.50 -1.30
CA LEU A 278 10.26 -17.44 -1.25
C LEU A 278 10.79 -17.61 0.18
N GLN A 279 10.15 -16.99 1.17
CA GLN A 279 10.54 -17.16 2.57
C GLN A 279 10.38 -18.61 3.06
N LYS A 280 9.36 -19.33 2.58
CA LYS A 280 9.06 -20.70 3.03
C LYS A 280 9.82 -21.76 2.24
N TYR A 281 9.84 -21.64 0.92
CA TYR A 281 10.28 -22.67 -0.03
C TYR A 281 11.47 -22.24 -0.89
N GLY A 282 11.81 -20.95 -0.93
CA GLY A 282 12.88 -20.43 -1.78
C GLY A 282 12.49 -20.24 -3.25
N GLU A 283 11.29 -20.63 -3.66
CA GLU A 283 10.71 -20.47 -5.00
C GLU A 283 9.20 -20.32 -4.89
N LEU A 284 8.50 -19.99 -5.98
CA LEU A 284 7.03 -20.05 -6.02
C LEU A 284 6.61 -21.52 -6.09
N ARG A 285 6.03 -22.03 -4.99
CA ARG A 285 5.58 -23.42 -4.89
C ARG A 285 4.50 -23.60 -3.82
N GLY A 286 3.74 -24.68 -3.94
CA GLY A 286 2.91 -25.20 -2.85
C GLY A 286 1.74 -24.27 -2.52
N VAL A 287 1.49 -24.03 -1.23
CA VAL A 287 0.33 -23.23 -0.79
C VAL A 287 0.31 -21.80 -1.37
N PHE A 288 1.47 -21.18 -1.55
CA PHE A 288 1.53 -19.83 -2.09
C PHE A 288 1.46 -19.78 -3.61
N GLU A 289 1.96 -20.80 -4.31
CA GLU A 289 1.70 -20.96 -5.75
C GLU A 289 0.19 -21.14 -6.00
N ARG A 290 -0.49 -21.93 -5.15
CA ARG A 290 -1.94 -22.09 -5.22
C ARG A 290 -2.68 -20.77 -5.09
N LEU A 291 -2.35 -19.94 -4.10
CA LEU A 291 -2.96 -18.61 -3.95
C LEU A 291 -2.62 -17.68 -5.12
N PHE A 292 -1.38 -17.69 -5.60
CA PHE A 292 -0.95 -16.91 -6.76
C PHE A 292 -1.76 -17.26 -8.02
N ARG A 293 -1.84 -18.55 -8.35
CA ARG A 293 -2.61 -19.03 -9.51
C ARG A 293 -4.09 -18.75 -9.37
N LEU A 294 -4.67 -19.05 -8.20
CA LEU A 294 -6.09 -18.81 -7.93
C LEU A 294 -6.48 -17.33 -8.13
N PHE A 295 -5.64 -16.40 -7.67
CA PHE A 295 -5.87 -14.97 -7.84
C PHE A 295 -5.84 -14.55 -9.31
N TRP A 296 -4.81 -14.97 -10.04
CA TRP A 296 -4.61 -14.64 -11.46
C TRP A 296 -5.66 -15.25 -12.36
N GLU A 297 -5.94 -16.54 -12.20
CA GLU A 297 -6.97 -17.26 -12.97
C GLU A 297 -8.34 -16.62 -12.78
N ASN A 298 -8.72 -16.29 -11.54
CA ASN A 298 -9.99 -15.63 -11.27
C ASN A 298 -10.05 -14.22 -11.88
N TYR A 299 -8.99 -13.43 -11.69
CA TYR A 299 -8.93 -12.06 -12.19
C TYR A 299 -9.01 -12.03 -13.73
N LEU A 300 -8.19 -12.82 -14.42
CA LEU A 300 -8.17 -12.87 -15.89
C LEU A 300 -9.48 -13.41 -16.46
N ARG A 301 -10.06 -14.46 -15.85
CA ARG A 301 -11.35 -15.02 -16.29
C ARG A 301 -12.47 -13.99 -16.23
N ASN A 302 -12.54 -13.21 -15.14
CA ASN A 302 -13.65 -12.28 -14.92
C ASN A 302 -13.46 -10.93 -15.61
N THR A 303 -12.22 -10.50 -15.87
CA THR A 303 -11.94 -9.24 -16.60
C THR A 303 -11.74 -9.43 -18.10
N SER A 304 -11.35 -10.63 -18.54
CA SER A 304 -10.83 -10.89 -19.89
C SER A 304 -9.63 -9.99 -20.27
N ASP A 305 -8.95 -9.39 -19.29
CA ASP A 305 -7.84 -8.45 -19.50
C ASP A 305 -6.51 -9.19 -19.70
N SER A 306 -6.30 -9.78 -20.87
CA SER A 306 -5.02 -10.42 -21.20
C SER A 306 -3.88 -9.42 -21.41
N GLU A 307 -4.20 -8.17 -21.75
CA GLU A 307 -3.21 -7.11 -21.98
C GLU A 307 -2.47 -6.71 -20.68
N ILE A 308 -3.04 -6.98 -19.49
CA ILE A 308 -2.35 -6.74 -18.21
C ILE A 308 -0.97 -7.41 -18.14
N LEU A 309 -0.80 -8.57 -18.77
CA LEU A 309 0.45 -9.32 -18.80
C LEU A 309 1.54 -8.63 -19.65
N GLU A 310 1.17 -7.68 -20.49
CA GLU A 310 2.09 -6.89 -21.32
C GLU A 310 2.47 -5.55 -20.67
N VAL A 311 1.90 -5.22 -19.50
CA VAL A 311 2.10 -3.92 -18.83
C VAL A 311 2.47 -4.00 -17.34
N ILE A 312 2.36 -5.18 -16.72
CA ILE A 312 2.56 -5.36 -15.27
C ILE A 312 4.02 -5.27 -14.80
N GLN A 313 4.98 -5.42 -15.71
CA GLN A 313 6.40 -5.52 -15.45
C GLN A 313 6.95 -4.42 -14.53
N PRO A 314 6.79 -3.11 -14.82
CA PRO A 314 7.29 -2.05 -13.95
C PRO A 314 6.58 -2.00 -12.58
N PHE A 315 5.34 -2.49 -12.48
CA PHE A 315 4.65 -2.60 -11.19
C PHE A 315 5.24 -3.75 -10.36
N TYR A 316 5.48 -4.90 -10.97
CA TYR A 316 6.20 -5.99 -10.31
C TYR A 316 7.62 -5.60 -9.90
N ALA A 317 8.33 -4.85 -10.75
CA ALA A 317 9.63 -4.30 -10.42
C ALA A 317 9.56 -3.39 -9.18
N TRP A 318 8.63 -2.42 -9.17
CA TRP A 318 8.43 -1.54 -8.03
C TRP A 318 8.10 -2.31 -6.75
N ARG A 319 7.10 -3.20 -6.79
CA ARG A 319 6.69 -3.95 -5.60
C ARG A 319 7.78 -4.94 -5.15
N GLY A 320 8.54 -5.50 -6.10
CA GLY A 320 9.72 -6.32 -5.85
C GLY A 320 10.82 -5.56 -5.11
N LEU A 321 11.10 -4.31 -5.50
CA LEU A 321 12.02 -3.41 -4.78
C LEU A 321 11.52 -3.15 -3.35
N VAL A 322 10.21 -2.96 -3.14
CA VAL A 322 9.64 -2.78 -1.78
C VAL A 322 9.95 -3.99 -0.91
N VAL A 323 9.61 -5.20 -1.36
CA VAL A 323 9.79 -6.42 -0.55
C VAL A 323 11.25 -6.87 -0.43
N ALA A 324 12.12 -6.43 -1.34
CA ALA A 324 13.56 -6.65 -1.26
C ALA A 324 14.29 -5.61 -0.41
N SER A 325 13.69 -4.44 -0.16
CA SER A 325 14.38 -3.31 0.45
C SER A 325 14.95 -3.64 1.83
N PRO A 326 16.24 -3.35 2.08
CA PRO A 326 16.86 -3.54 3.40
C PRO A 326 16.34 -2.55 4.45
N VAL A 327 15.72 -1.44 4.03
CA VAL A 327 15.10 -0.46 4.95
C VAL A 327 13.74 -0.99 5.43
N TRP A 328 12.92 -1.48 4.51
CA TRP A 328 11.58 -1.98 4.80
C TRP A 328 11.59 -3.36 5.46
N TYR A 329 12.50 -4.23 5.00
CA TYR A 329 12.66 -5.61 5.46
C TYR A 329 14.11 -5.89 5.90
N PRO A 330 14.59 -5.28 6.99
CA PRO A 330 15.98 -5.38 7.44
C PRO A 330 16.37 -6.80 7.86
N ARG A 331 15.39 -7.60 8.29
CA ARG A 331 15.60 -8.98 8.74
C ARG A 331 15.45 -10.04 7.64
N LEU A 332 15.20 -9.64 6.39
CA LEU A 332 15.07 -10.58 5.28
C LEU A 332 16.42 -11.26 4.97
N ARG A 333 16.39 -12.58 4.79
CA ARG A 333 17.58 -13.38 4.42
C ARG A 333 18.13 -12.91 3.08
N LYS A 334 19.46 -12.72 3.01
CA LYS A 334 20.17 -12.25 1.81
C LYS A 334 19.84 -13.07 0.56
N GLY A 335 19.80 -14.41 0.65
CA GLY A 335 19.49 -15.27 -0.50
C GLY A 335 18.07 -15.05 -1.07
N ILE A 336 17.09 -14.74 -0.22
CA ILE A 336 15.73 -14.39 -0.67
C ILE A 336 15.72 -13.01 -1.31
N ARG A 337 16.44 -12.05 -0.73
CA ARG A 337 16.59 -10.71 -1.30
C ARG A 337 17.19 -10.75 -2.70
N ILE A 338 18.24 -11.53 -2.91
CA ILE A 338 18.85 -11.72 -4.25
C ILE A 338 17.83 -12.24 -5.25
N LYS A 339 17.03 -13.26 -4.89
CA LYS A 339 15.99 -13.80 -5.78
C LYS A 339 14.92 -12.76 -6.15
N LEU A 340 14.52 -11.92 -5.21
CA LEU A 340 13.59 -10.80 -5.49
C LEU A 340 14.21 -9.76 -6.42
N LEU A 341 15.51 -9.46 -6.26
CA LEU A 341 16.20 -8.51 -7.13
C LEU A 341 16.44 -9.07 -8.54
N ASN A 342 16.70 -10.37 -8.65
CA ASN A 342 16.69 -11.07 -9.94
C ASN A 342 15.31 -10.96 -10.60
N PHE A 343 14.24 -11.21 -9.83
CA PHE A 343 12.87 -11.04 -10.32
C PHE A 343 12.62 -9.64 -10.87
N VAL A 344 13.01 -8.59 -10.13
CA VAL A 344 12.89 -7.19 -10.55
C VAL A 344 13.61 -6.92 -11.87
N LYS A 345 14.84 -7.43 -12.04
CA LYS A 345 15.61 -7.21 -13.28
C LYS A 345 15.02 -7.99 -14.45
N ASN A 346 14.75 -9.27 -14.25
CA ASN A 346 14.28 -10.15 -15.31
C ASN A 346 12.88 -9.78 -15.80
N VAL A 347 11.97 -9.38 -14.88
CA VAL A 347 10.62 -8.98 -15.27
C VAL A 347 10.63 -7.71 -16.12
N LEU A 348 11.59 -6.79 -15.92
CA LEU A 348 11.72 -5.59 -16.76
C LEU A 348 12.24 -5.90 -18.17
N CYS A 349 12.96 -7.01 -18.35
CA CYS A 349 13.50 -7.41 -19.65
C CYS A 349 12.46 -8.09 -20.56
N ASP A 350 11.38 -8.64 -19.99
CA ASP A 350 10.39 -9.40 -20.73
C ASP A 350 9.21 -8.55 -21.22
N GLU A 351 8.86 -8.66 -22.49
CA GLU A 351 7.74 -7.92 -23.07
C GLU A 351 6.37 -8.39 -22.55
N LYS A 352 6.28 -9.65 -22.13
CA LYS A 352 5.07 -10.26 -21.58
C LYS A 352 5.42 -11.13 -20.39
N PHE A 353 4.72 -10.92 -19.28
CA PHE A 353 4.89 -11.71 -18.07
C PHE A 353 4.33 -13.12 -18.24
N ASP A 354 5.16 -14.13 -17.99
CA ASP A 354 4.78 -15.54 -18.07
C ASP A 354 4.33 -16.08 -16.69
N LEU A 355 3.03 -16.31 -16.56
CA LEU A 355 2.40 -16.84 -15.35
C LEU A 355 2.75 -18.32 -15.07
N ASP A 356 3.15 -19.07 -16.08
CA ASP A 356 3.47 -20.48 -15.94
C ASP A 356 4.93 -20.70 -15.58
N HIS A 357 5.80 -19.76 -15.94
CA HIS A 357 7.24 -19.83 -15.70
C HIS A 357 7.76 -18.78 -14.73
N VAL A 358 6.98 -18.39 -13.71
CA VAL A 358 7.36 -17.34 -12.73
C VAL A 358 8.72 -17.60 -12.07
N ASN A 359 9.06 -18.86 -11.81
CA ASN A 359 10.34 -19.22 -11.18
C ASN A 359 11.56 -18.91 -12.07
N SER A 360 11.38 -18.80 -13.39
CA SER A 360 12.47 -18.40 -14.31
C SER A 360 12.94 -16.96 -14.06
N TYR A 361 12.08 -16.09 -13.56
CA TYR A 361 12.47 -14.73 -13.18
C TYR A 361 13.35 -14.68 -11.92
N LEU A 362 13.42 -15.74 -11.11
CA LEU A 362 14.16 -15.75 -9.83
C LEU A 362 15.65 -16.07 -9.99
N VAL A 363 16.07 -16.58 -11.14
CA VAL A 363 17.47 -16.96 -11.39
C VAL A 363 18.29 -15.76 -11.87
N ASN A 364 19.60 -15.83 -11.72
CA ASN A 364 20.48 -14.77 -12.22
C ASN A 364 20.37 -14.71 -13.76
N PRO A 365 20.19 -13.53 -14.38
CA PRO A 365 20.19 -13.38 -15.83
C PRO A 365 21.47 -13.82 -16.52
#